data_AF-A0A6C0E5J1-F1
#
_entry.id   AF-A0A6C0E5J1-F1
#
_cell.length_a   1.000
_cell.length_b   1.000
_cell.length_c   1.000
_cell.angle_alpha   90.00
_cell.angle_beta   90.00
_cell.angle_gamma   90.00
#
_symmetry.space_group_name_H-M   'P 1'
#
loop_
_entity.id
_entity.type
_entity.pdbx_description
1 polymer ?
#
loop_
_entity_poly.entity_id
_entity_poly.type
_entity_poly.pdbx_seq_one_letter_code
_entity_poly.pdbx_strand_id
1 'polypeptide(L)'
;MNSQNNSKSTIVHRSVIKLSKTLLRDLFKEVNDPELKTDIFILDNKITKKALKYLSLISPQLVPFAQAFNFLLLIANSKFTEFYQTKSEMIEKLEKHIFNEAVLTLKALHKLCDSNVFNDYYSFRIGHFCQRYITFCGVLNYWEQLRLELIMKVKAEEYWTHKNNNDVEKSEAIKKELDSLGVGHVLEQFKPIQLNPEDLRETFHKAFWDSFQDQIKNKNFERVIDLLDEFKTMIYSCYPSRVDKHNEIEKHLDSELIKQMIKNNAIDINDIRKMSFYILNLIKDVQKPADDEEWGEWYNQVELEFKMASEDLLAFWTKFFPEFFRKVFERMTVIQNDIEEFKKTAAYEHIKNSLK
;
A
#
# COMPACT_ATOMS: atom_id res chain seq x y z
N MET A 1 -29.96 -61.54 -6.64
CA MET A 1 -29.60 -60.32 -5.86
C MET A 1 -28.72 -59.31 -6.62
N ASN A 2 -27.91 -59.69 -7.63
CA ASN A 2 -27.04 -58.73 -8.35
C ASN A 2 -27.73 -57.81 -9.38
N SER A 3 -28.92 -58.12 -9.90
CA SER A 3 -29.59 -57.23 -10.88
C SER A 3 -30.31 -56.04 -10.24
N GLN A 4 -30.78 -56.16 -9.00
CA GLN A 4 -31.46 -55.08 -8.28
C GLN A 4 -30.49 -54.00 -7.76
N ASN A 5 -29.25 -54.35 -7.43
CA ASN A 5 -28.23 -53.39 -6.98
C ASN A 5 -27.67 -52.55 -8.14
N ASN A 6 -27.50 -53.14 -9.33
CA ASN A 6 -27.11 -52.39 -10.53
C ASN A 6 -28.21 -51.42 -11.00
N SER A 7 -29.49 -51.80 -10.85
CA SER A 7 -30.64 -50.93 -11.14
C SER A 7 -30.66 -49.68 -10.23
N LYS A 8 -30.51 -49.86 -8.91
CA LYS A 8 -30.51 -48.74 -7.95
C LYS A 8 -29.32 -47.79 -8.14
N SER A 9 -28.13 -48.33 -8.40
CA SER A 9 -26.93 -47.53 -8.70
C SER A 9 -27.11 -46.70 -9.99
N THR A 10 -27.69 -47.30 -11.04
CA THR A 10 -27.96 -46.61 -12.31
C THR A 10 -29.01 -45.50 -12.19
N ILE A 11 -30.03 -45.69 -11.34
CA ILE A 11 -31.07 -44.69 -11.06
C ILE A 11 -30.48 -43.50 -10.30
N VAL A 12 -29.67 -43.74 -9.26
CA VAL A 12 -28.98 -42.67 -8.51
C VAL A 12 -28.02 -41.90 -9.43
N HIS A 13 -27.27 -42.60 -10.27
CA HIS A 13 -26.36 -41.99 -11.25
C HIS A 13 -27.08 -41.06 -12.24
N ARG A 14 -28.25 -41.47 -12.76
CA ARG A 14 -29.06 -40.63 -13.67
C ARG A 14 -29.66 -39.41 -12.97
N SER A 15 -30.11 -39.57 -11.72
CA SER A 15 -30.66 -38.47 -10.93
C SER A 15 -29.61 -37.42 -10.58
N VAL A 16 -28.38 -37.84 -10.20
CA VAL A 16 -27.26 -36.95 -9.91
C VAL A 16 -26.77 -36.21 -11.16
N ILE A 17 -26.73 -36.89 -12.32
CA ILE A 17 -26.42 -36.23 -13.61
C ILE A 17 -27.51 -35.23 -14.02
N LYS A 18 -28.79 -35.55 -13.78
CA LYS A 18 -29.88 -34.63 -14.10
C LYS A 18 -29.85 -33.40 -13.19
N LEU A 19 -29.58 -33.58 -11.89
CA LEU A 19 -29.48 -32.51 -10.90
C LEU A 19 -28.30 -31.58 -11.21
N SER A 20 -27.12 -32.13 -11.49
CA SER A 20 -25.93 -31.35 -11.85
C SER A 20 -26.13 -30.55 -13.15
N LYS A 21 -26.82 -31.11 -14.15
CA LYS A 21 -27.15 -30.39 -15.39
C LYS A 21 -28.14 -29.24 -15.18
N THR A 22 -29.11 -29.40 -14.28
CA THR A 22 -30.05 -28.34 -13.93
C THR A 22 -29.34 -27.22 -13.16
N LEU A 23 -28.53 -27.57 -12.16
CA LEU A 23 -27.74 -26.64 -11.34
C LEU A 23 -26.74 -25.83 -12.18
N LEU A 24 -26.04 -26.48 -13.11
CA LEU A 24 -25.16 -25.78 -14.06
C LEU A 24 -25.96 -24.79 -14.92
N ARG A 25 -27.12 -25.19 -15.44
CA ARG A 25 -27.95 -24.33 -16.29
C ARG A 25 -28.48 -23.11 -15.54
N ASP A 26 -28.78 -23.23 -14.24
CA ASP A 26 -29.26 -22.13 -13.42
C ASP A 26 -28.12 -21.20 -12.98
N LEU A 27 -26.94 -21.75 -12.62
CA LEU A 27 -25.73 -20.95 -12.35
C LEU A 27 -25.25 -20.14 -13.58
N PHE A 28 -25.32 -20.72 -14.78
CA PHE A 28 -24.90 -20.03 -16.01
C PHE A 28 -25.82 -18.87 -16.42
N LYS A 29 -27.06 -18.81 -15.90
CA LYS A 29 -27.99 -17.70 -16.12
C LYS A 29 -27.68 -16.48 -15.25
N GLU A 30 -27.00 -16.66 -14.10
CA GLU A 30 -26.78 -15.57 -13.14
C GLU A 30 -25.39 -14.91 -13.22
N VAL A 31 -24.41 -15.55 -13.85
CA VAL A 31 -23.10 -14.94 -14.07
C VAL A 31 -23.17 -14.01 -15.29
N ASN A 32 -22.87 -12.71 -15.15
CA ASN A 32 -22.97 -11.74 -16.25
C ASN A 32 -21.65 -11.49 -17.03
N ASP A 33 -20.54 -12.09 -16.60
CA ASP A 33 -19.23 -11.91 -17.25
C ASP A 33 -18.88 -13.08 -18.21
N PRO A 34 -18.73 -12.83 -19.52
CA PRO A 34 -18.43 -13.86 -20.53
C PRO A 34 -17.00 -14.42 -20.49
N GLU A 35 -16.00 -13.61 -20.12
CA GLU A 35 -14.59 -14.03 -20.08
C GLU A 35 -14.34 -14.91 -18.86
N LEU A 36 -14.87 -14.50 -17.70
CA LEU A 36 -14.80 -15.28 -16.47
C LEU A 36 -15.49 -16.64 -16.61
N LYS A 37 -16.62 -16.70 -17.33
CA LYS A 37 -17.31 -17.95 -17.69
C LYS A 37 -16.42 -18.91 -18.50
N THR A 38 -15.61 -18.36 -19.39
CA THR A 38 -14.80 -19.13 -20.34
C THR A 38 -13.56 -19.70 -19.67
N ASP A 39 -12.87 -18.91 -18.85
CA ASP A 39 -11.66 -19.34 -18.15
C ASP A 39 -11.95 -20.35 -17.02
N ILE A 40 -13.02 -20.12 -16.26
CA ILE A 40 -13.51 -21.09 -15.25
C ILE A 40 -13.88 -22.41 -15.93
N PHE A 41 -14.54 -22.36 -17.09
CA PHE A 41 -14.95 -23.56 -17.84
C PHE A 41 -13.76 -24.35 -18.42
N ILE A 42 -12.68 -23.68 -18.84
CA ILE A 42 -11.49 -24.31 -19.43
C ILE A 42 -10.61 -24.96 -18.35
N LEU A 43 -10.41 -24.27 -17.21
CA LEU A 43 -9.57 -24.75 -16.11
C LEU A 43 -10.25 -25.93 -15.38
N ASP A 44 -11.56 -25.83 -15.14
CA ASP A 44 -12.38 -26.92 -14.60
C ASP A 44 -12.37 -28.14 -15.53
N ASN A 45 -12.64 -27.97 -16.83
CA ASN A 45 -12.68 -29.12 -17.75
C ASN A 45 -11.36 -29.89 -17.81
N LYS A 46 -10.20 -29.24 -17.76
CA LYS A 46 -8.90 -29.91 -17.85
C LYS A 46 -8.55 -30.69 -16.58
N ILE A 47 -8.79 -30.09 -15.41
CA ILE A 47 -8.46 -30.68 -14.11
C ILE A 47 -9.50 -31.77 -13.76
N THR A 48 -10.78 -31.47 -13.97
CA THR A 48 -11.89 -32.38 -13.71
C THR A 48 -11.88 -33.57 -14.69
N LYS A 49 -11.56 -33.41 -15.98
CA LYS A 49 -11.37 -34.58 -16.88
C LYS A 49 -10.20 -35.48 -16.46
N LYS A 50 -9.06 -34.92 -16.02
CA LYS A 50 -7.92 -35.73 -15.56
C LYS A 50 -8.26 -36.45 -14.26
N ALA A 51 -8.81 -35.76 -13.27
CA ALA A 51 -9.22 -36.34 -11.99
C ALA A 51 -10.29 -37.42 -12.16
N LEU A 52 -11.31 -37.18 -13.00
CA LEU A 52 -12.37 -38.15 -13.28
C LEU A 52 -11.88 -39.34 -14.10
N LYS A 53 -10.92 -39.15 -15.03
CA LYS A 53 -10.29 -40.26 -15.76
C LYS A 53 -9.54 -41.18 -14.80
N TYR A 54 -8.74 -40.63 -13.88
CA TYR A 54 -8.06 -41.41 -12.84
C TYR A 54 -9.03 -42.08 -11.86
N LEU A 55 -10.09 -41.39 -11.44
CA LEU A 55 -11.10 -41.95 -10.54
C LEU A 55 -11.98 -43.03 -11.20
N SER A 56 -12.30 -42.89 -12.48
CA SER A 56 -13.05 -43.89 -13.25
C SER A 56 -12.26 -45.20 -13.46
N LEU A 57 -10.94 -45.12 -13.48
CA LEU A 57 -10.03 -46.27 -13.57
C LEU A 57 -9.90 -47.02 -12.23
N ILE A 58 -10.13 -46.33 -11.10
CA ILE A 58 -9.93 -46.87 -9.74
C ILE A 58 -11.25 -47.33 -9.12
N SER A 59 -12.34 -46.58 -9.29
CA SER A 59 -13.70 -47.00 -8.91
C SER A 59 -14.76 -46.06 -9.53
N PRO A 60 -15.50 -46.53 -10.56
CA PRO A 60 -16.52 -45.73 -11.26
C PRO A 60 -17.61 -45.15 -10.34
N GLN A 61 -17.83 -45.73 -9.17
CA GLN A 61 -18.86 -45.32 -8.22
C GLN A 61 -18.50 -44.06 -7.42
N LEU A 62 -17.23 -43.64 -7.43
CA LEU A 62 -16.73 -42.46 -6.71
C LEU A 62 -16.63 -41.20 -7.57
N VAL A 63 -16.80 -41.34 -8.89
CA VAL A 63 -16.86 -40.25 -9.87
C VAL A 63 -17.89 -39.17 -9.48
N PRO A 64 -19.10 -39.50 -8.98
CA PRO A 64 -20.09 -38.50 -8.57
C PRO A 64 -19.70 -37.69 -7.33
N PHE A 65 -18.97 -38.30 -6.38
CA PHE A 65 -18.55 -37.63 -5.14
C PHE A 65 -17.41 -36.64 -5.38
N ALA A 66 -16.46 -36.98 -6.23
CA ALA A 66 -15.40 -36.07 -6.64
C ALA A 66 -15.95 -34.91 -7.48
N GLN A 67 -16.97 -35.17 -8.32
CA GLN A 67 -17.69 -34.12 -9.04
C GLN A 67 -18.39 -33.16 -8.08
N ALA A 68 -19.10 -33.67 -7.07
CA ALA A 68 -19.78 -32.85 -6.06
C ALA A 68 -18.79 -32.00 -5.23
N PHE A 69 -17.66 -32.57 -4.82
CA PHE A 69 -16.65 -31.87 -4.02
C PHE A 69 -15.90 -30.79 -4.81
N ASN A 70 -15.49 -31.07 -6.06
CA ASN A 70 -14.90 -30.05 -6.93
C ASN A 70 -15.91 -28.95 -7.25
N PHE A 71 -17.19 -29.30 -7.41
CA PHE A 71 -18.27 -28.34 -7.64
C PHE A 71 -18.49 -27.41 -6.44
N LEU A 72 -18.44 -27.92 -5.21
CA LEU A 72 -18.50 -27.11 -3.99
C LEU A 72 -17.30 -26.14 -3.87
N LEU A 73 -16.10 -26.59 -4.22
CA LEU A 73 -14.90 -25.74 -4.28
C LEU A 73 -15.01 -24.65 -5.37
N LEU A 74 -15.59 -24.98 -6.52
CA LEU A 74 -15.83 -24.04 -7.61
C LEU A 74 -16.88 -22.99 -7.25
N ILE A 75 -17.97 -23.37 -6.58
CA ILE A 75 -18.98 -22.44 -6.07
C ILE A 75 -18.35 -21.50 -5.02
N ALA A 76 -17.57 -22.06 -4.09
CA ALA A 76 -16.88 -21.27 -3.08
C ALA A 76 -15.94 -20.24 -3.72
N ASN A 77 -15.15 -20.64 -4.73
CA ASN A 77 -14.24 -19.74 -5.43
C ASN A 77 -14.95 -18.74 -6.36
N SER A 78 -15.99 -19.12 -7.09
CA SER A 78 -16.68 -18.18 -8.00
C SER A 78 -17.47 -17.12 -7.23
N LYS A 79 -18.05 -17.50 -6.09
CA LYS A 79 -18.72 -16.55 -5.19
C LYS A 79 -17.72 -15.67 -4.44
N PHE A 80 -16.49 -16.11 -4.26
CA PHE A 80 -15.38 -15.31 -3.70
C PHE A 80 -14.92 -14.17 -4.62
N THR A 81 -15.00 -14.33 -5.95
CA THR A 81 -14.70 -13.24 -6.90
C THR A 81 -15.81 -12.18 -6.93
N GLU A 82 -17.07 -12.61 -6.72
CA GLU A 82 -18.23 -11.73 -6.59
C GLU A 82 -18.30 -11.04 -5.20
N PHE A 83 -17.74 -11.68 -4.16
CA PHE A 83 -17.65 -11.21 -2.76
C PHE A 83 -16.89 -9.89 -2.57
N TYR A 84 -15.98 -9.55 -3.48
CA TYR A 84 -15.32 -8.24 -3.48
C TYR A 84 -16.29 -7.07 -3.75
N GLN A 85 -17.53 -7.35 -4.20
CA GLN A 85 -18.45 -6.32 -4.66
C GLN A 85 -19.74 -6.14 -3.82
N THR A 86 -20.13 -7.05 -2.90
CA THR A 86 -21.47 -6.92 -2.26
C THR A 86 -21.66 -7.50 -0.84
N LYS A 87 -22.53 -6.81 -0.07
CA LYS A 87 -22.82 -6.83 1.40
C LYS A 87 -23.22 -8.18 2.09
N SER A 88 -23.13 -8.11 3.43
CA SER A 88 -23.47 -9.04 4.54
C SER A 88 -24.61 -10.07 4.40
N GLU A 89 -25.68 -9.80 3.65
CA GLU A 89 -26.84 -10.75 3.54
C GLU A 89 -26.50 -12.04 2.75
N MET A 90 -25.46 -12.00 1.91
CA MET A 90 -25.02 -13.19 1.19
C MET A 90 -24.24 -14.17 2.07
N ILE A 91 -23.59 -13.71 3.14
CA ILE A 91 -22.79 -14.55 4.05
C ILE A 91 -23.70 -15.53 4.78
N GLU A 92 -24.79 -15.06 5.36
CA GLU A 92 -25.75 -15.90 6.10
C GLU A 92 -26.42 -16.95 5.19
N LYS A 93 -26.68 -16.60 3.92
CA LYS A 93 -27.20 -17.53 2.91
C LYS A 93 -26.16 -18.58 2.50
N LEU A 94 -24.90 -18.17 2.36
CA LEU A 94 -23.78 -19.05 2.00
C LEU A 94 -23.48 -20.06 3.12
N GLU A 95 -23.42 -19.59 4.37
CA GLU A 95 -23.25 -20.45 5.56
C GLU A 95 -24.36 -21.50 5.66
N LYS A 96 -25.63 -21.08 5.52
CA LYS A 96 -26.78 -21.99 5.55
C LYS A 96 -26.74 -23.01 4.42
N HIS A 97 -26.28 -22.62 3.23
CA HIS A 97 -26.19 -23.52 2.08
C HIS A 97 -25.06 -24.54 2.24
N ILE A 98 -23.86 -24.09 2.64
CA ILE A 98 -22.71 -24.96 2.91
C ILE A 98 -23.02 -25.96 4.03
N PHE A 99 -23.68 -25.50 5.11
CA PHE A 99 -24.08 -26.36 6.21
C PHE A 99 -25.07 -27.45 5.77
N ASN A 100 -26.08 -27.09 4.98
CA ASN A 100 -27.06 -28.04 4.47
C ASN A 100 -26.41 -29.10 3.56
N GLU A 101 -25.49 -28.71 2.68
CA GLU A 101 -24.78 -29.63 1.79
C GLU A 101 -23.81 -30.56 2.54
N ALA A 102 -23.14 -30.04 3.58
CA ALA A 102 -22.31 -30.86 4.46
C ALA A 102 -23.16 -31.93 5.19
N VAL A 103 -24.33 -31.55 5.69
CA VAL A 103 -25.28 -32.48 6.34
C VAL A 103 -25.79 -33.53 5.36
N LEU A 104 -26.13 -33.16 4.12
CA LEU A 104 -26.56 -34.12 3.09
C LEU A 104 -25.44 -35.10 2.71
N THR A 105 -24.20 -34.60 2.60
CA THR A 105 -23.01 -35.42 2.31
C THR A 105 -22.74 -36.41 3.45
N LEU A 106 -22.83 -35.97 4.71
CA LEU A 106 -22.67 -36.84 5.88
C LEU A 106 -23.77 -37.90 5.97
N LYS A 107 -25.03 -37.55 5.66
CA LYS A 107 -26.14 -38.51 5.59
C LYS A 107 -25.93 -39.56 4.49
N ALA A 108 -25.41 -39.14 3.34
CA ALA A 108 -25.09 -40.05 2.24
C ALA A 108 -23.93 -41.01 2.59
N LEU A 109 -22.91 -40.51 3.28
CA LEU A 109 -21.79 -41.31 3.78
C LEU A 109 -22.23 -42.30 4.86
N HIS A 110 -23.08 -41.87 5.81
CA HIS A 110 -23.63 -42.74 6.84
C HIS A 110 -24.45 -43.89 6.24
N LYS A 111 -25.28 -43.62 5.23
CA LYS A 111 -26.05 -44.62 4.50
C LYS A 111 -25.18 -45.61 3.71
N LEU A 112 -23.94 -45.23 3.36
CA LEU A 112 -22.95 -46.13 2.75
C LEU A 112 -22.25 -46.98 3.82
N CYS A 113 -22.04 -46.45 5.03
CA CYS A 113 -21.52 -47.21 6.18
C CYS A 113 -22.42 -48.38 6.59
N ASP A 114 -23.75 -48.22 6.44
CA ASP A 114 -24.72 -49.29 6.76
C ASP A 114 -24.72 -50.45 5.75
N SER A 115 -23.95 -50.35 4.66
CA SER A 115 -23.75 -51.46 3.74
C SER A 115 -22.48 -52.22 4.13
N ASN A 116 -22.56 -53.56 4.27
CA ASN A 116 -21.47 -54.48 4.69
C ASN A 116 -20.21 -54.50 3.78
N VAL A 117 -19.97 -53.47 2.96
CA VAL A 117 -18.83 -53.31 2.03
C VAL A 117 -17.78 -52.34 2.60
N PHE A 118 -17.82 -52.08 3.91
CA PHE A 118 -16.90 -51.16 4.57
C PHE A 118 -15.55 -51.83 4.86
N ASN A 119 -14.67 -51.81 3.86
CA ASN A 119 -13.28 -52.24 3.97
C ASN A 119 -12.37 -51.08 4.45
N ASP A 120 -11.18 -51.37 4.99
CA ASP A 120 -10.21 -50.41 5.57
C ASP A 120 -9.91 -49.20 4.67
N TYR A 121 -10.04 -49.36 3.36
CA TYR A 121 -9.91 -48.31 2.36
C TYR A 121 -10.91 -47.14 2.54
N TYR A 122 -12.15 -47.42 2.96
CA TYR A 122 -13.17 -46.37 3.18
C TYR A 122 -12.95 -45.62 4.50
N SER A 123 -12.45 -46.29 5.54
CA SER A 123 -12.05 -45.67 6.80
C SER A 123 -10.95 -44.63 6.59
N PHE A 124 -9.90 -44.98 5.81
CA PHE A 124 -8.83 -44.06 5.45
C PHE A 124 -9.31 -42.81 4.70
N ARG A 125 -10.26 -42.97 3.77
CA ARG A 125 -10.81 -41.87 2.97
C ARG A 125 -11.77 -40.98 3.76
N ILE A 126 -12.57 -41.54 4.67
CA ILE A 126 -13.39 -40.75 5.60
C ILE A 126 -12.49 -39.95 6.54
N GLY A 127 -11.40 -40.54 7.03
CA GLY A 127 -10.38 -39.81 7.78
C GLY A 127 -9.83 -38.60 7.02
N HIS A 128 -9.49 -38.78 5.74
CA HIS A 128 -9.04 -37.68 4.88
C HIS A 128 -10.12 -36.60 4.64
N PHE A 129 -11.38 -36.99 4.50
CA PHE A 129 -12.49 -36.06 4.35
C PHE A 129 -12.70 -35.24 5.63
N CYS A 130 -12.75 -35.91 6.79
CA CYS A 130 -12.84 -35.24 8.09
C CYS A 130 -11.68 -34.27 8.31
N GLN A 131 -10.46 -34.67 7.96
CA GLN A 131 -9.29 -33.77 8.08
C GLN A 131 -9.43 -32.53 7.21
N ARG A 132 -9.90 -32.68 5.96
CA ARG A 132 -10.15 -31.53 5.06
C ARG A 132 -11.28 -30.64 5.56
N TYR A 133 -12.34 -31.22 6.12
CA TYR A 133 -13.43 -30.48 6.73
C TYR A 133 -12.95 -29.69 7.95
N ILE A 134 -12.13 -30.29 8.82
CA ILE A 134 -11.49 -29.61 9.95
C ILE A 134 -10.62 -28.45 9.46
N THR A 135 -9.78 -28.67 8.45
CA THR A 135 -8.96 -27.59 7.85
C THR A 135 -9.84 -26.47 7.30
N PHE A 136 -10.94 -26.80 6.62
CA PHE A 136 -11.88 -25.82 6.10
C PHE A 136 -12.57 -25.01 7.21
N CYS A 137 -13.04 -25.66 8.29
CA CYS A 137 -13.58 -24.97 9.46
C CYS A 137 -12.53 -24.07 10.13
N GLY A 138 -11.27 -24.50 10.18
CA GLY A 138 -10.17 -23.68 10.69
C GLY A 138 -9.94 -22.43 9.84
N VAL A 139 -10.00 -22.57 8.51
CA VAL A 139 -9.93 -21.43 7.58
C VAL A 139 -11.11 -20.49 7.79
N LEU A 140 -12.36 -20.99 7.90
CA LEU A 140 -13.53 -20.15 8.18
C LEU A 140 -13.42 -19.38 9.50
N ASN A 141 -12.92 -20.01 10.56
CA ASN A 141 -12.73 -19.35 11.85
C ASN A 141 -11.67 -18.23 11.76
N TYR A 142 -10.58 -18.47 11.05
CA TYR A 142 -9.57 -17.44 10.77
C TYR A 142 -10.15 -16.27 9.97
N TRP A 143 -11.03 -16.55 9.00
CA TRP A 143 -11.71 -15.52 8.22
C TRP A 143 -12.65 -14.66 9.06
N GLU A 144 -13.42 -15.25 9.98
CA GLU A 144 -14.28 -14.49 10.89
C GLU A 144 -13.46 -13.59 11.83
N GLN A 145 -12.29 -14.04 12.29
CA GLN A 145 -11.36 -13.20 13.05
C GLN A 145 -10.88 -12.00 12.23
N LEU A 146 -10.43 -12.25 10.99
CA LEU A 146 -9.92 -11.20 10.11
C LEU A 146 -11.01 -10.19 9.71
N ARG A 147 -12.24 -10.67 9.50
CA ARG A 147 -13.43 -9.83 9.26
C ARG A 147 -13.70 -8.91 10.45
N LEU A 148 -13.69 -9.45 11.67
CA LEU A 148 -13.88 -8.65 12.88
C LEU A 148 -12.77 -7.60 13.03
N GLU A 149 -11.50 -7.96 12.79
CA GLU A 149 -10.39 -7.00 12.81
C GLU A 149 -10.57 -5.84 11.83
N LEU A 150 -11.05 -6.11 10.61
CA LEU A 150 -11.31 -5.07 9.62
C LEU A 150 -12.47 -4.17 10.02
N ILE A 151 -13.58 -4.76 10.49
CA ILE A 151 -14.75 -4.00 10.98
C ILE A 151 -14.31 -3.08 12.13
N MET A 152 -13.51 -3.61 13.06
CA MET A 152 -12.99 -2.85 14.19
C MET A 152 -12.15 -1.64 13.75
N LYS A 153 -11.24 -1.81 12.78
CA LYS A 153 -10.42 -0.72 12.25
C LYS A 153 -11.26 0.38 11.59
N VAL A 154 -12.13 0.01 10.66
CA VAL A 154 -12.97 0.95 9.92
C VAL A 154 -13.89 1.74 10.87
N LYS A 155 -14.54 1.04 11.80
CA LYS A 155 -15.43 1.68 12.77
C LYS A 155 -14.68 2.57 13.76
N ALA A 156 -13.47 2.20 14.17
CA ALA A 156 -12.63 3.06 15.01
C ALA A 156 -12.21 4.35 14.27
N GLU A 157 -11.86 4.25 12.98
CA GLU A 157 -11.55 5.42 12.15
C GLU A 157 -12.78 6.34 11.98
N GLU A 158 -13.96 5.78 11.67
CA GLU A 158 -15.22 6.53 11.59
C GLU A 158 -15.53 7.22 12.93
N TYR A 159 -15.38 6.51 14.06
CA TYR A 159 -15.59 7.05 15.39
C TYR A 159 -14.74 8.29 15.65
N TRP A 160 -13.43 8.20 15.42
CA TRP A 160 -12.51 9.30 15.68
C TRP A 160 -12.69 10.47 14.71
N THR A 161 -13.08 10.19 13.46
CA THR A 161 -13.42 11.23 12.47
C THR A 161 -14.64 12.04 12.93
N HIS A 162 -15.72 11.37 13.31
CA HIS A 162 -16.92 12.05 13.81
C HIS A 162 -16.66 12.80 15.11
N LYS A 163 -15.88 12.20 16.02
CA LYS A 163 -15.49 12.83 17.28
C LYS A 163 -14.66 14.11 17.09
N ASN A 164 -13.69 14.10 16.17
CA ASN A 164 -12.88 15.27 15.84
C ASN A 164 -13.71 16.38 15.17
N ASN A 165 -14.76 16.01 14.44
CA ASN A 165 -15.71 16.94 13.81
C ASN A 165 -16.84 17.40 14.75
N ASN A 166 -16.79 17.07 16.05
CA ASN A 166 -17.82 17.35 17.04
C ASN A 166 -19.22 16.75 16.72
N ASP A 167 -19.28 15.70 15.90
CA ASP A 167 -20.51 14.95 15.59
C ASP A 167 -20.75 13.88 16.67
N VAL A 168 -21.21 14.34 17.84
CA VAL A 168 -21.37 13.54 19.06
C VAL A 168 -22.33 12.37 18.82
N GLU A 169 -23.47 12.60 18.18
CA GLU A 169 -24.52 11.62 17.95
C GLU A 169 -24.01 10.39 17.17
N LYS A 170 -23.25 10.61 16.07
CA LYS A 170 -22.70 9.51 15.29
C LYS A 170 -21.54 8.81 15.98
N SER A 171 -20.69 9.55 16.69
CA SER A 171 -19.59 8.94 17.44
C SER A 171 -20.10 8.04 18.58
N GLU A 172 -21.18 8.43 19.28
CA GLU A 172 -21.80 7.61 20.31
C GLU A 172 -22.53 6.39 19.75
N ALA A 173 -23.18 6.53 18.59
CA ALA A 173 -23.81 5.40 17.89
C ALA A 173 -22.77 4.32 17.51
N ILE A 174 -21.63 4.72 16.95
CA ILE A 174 -20.54 3.81 16.58
C ILE A 174 -19.92 3.14 17.82
N LYS A 175 -19.71 3.91 18.90
CA LYS A 175 -19.21 3.34 20.16
C LYS A 175 -20.16 2.27 20.71
N LYS A 176 -21.46 2.54 20.71
CA LYS A 176 -22.48 1.58 21.16
C LYS A 176 -22.52 0.32 20.27
N GLU A 177 -22.31 0.47 18.97
CA GLU A 177 -22.19 -0.66 18.03
C GLU A 177 -20.97 -1.52 18.36
N LEU A 178 -19.80 -0.91 18.59
CA LEU A 178 -18.57 -1.61 18.98
C LEU A 178 -18.66 -2.28 20.36
N ASP A 179 -19.32 -1.63 21.32
CA ASP A 179 -19.57 -2.18 22.65
C ASP A 179 -20.49 -3.41 22.57
N SER A 180 -21.51 -3.39 21.71
CA SER A 180 -22.41 -4.53 21.49
C SER A 180 -21.71 -5.75 20.88
N LEU A 181 -20.59 -5.53 20.19
CA LEU A 181 -19.72 -6.56 19.62
C LEU A 181 -18.61 -7.02 20.61
N GLY A 182 -18.54 -6.45 21.81
CA GLY A 182 -17.53 -6.78 22.83
C GLY A 182 -16.14 -6.19 22.56
N VAL A 183 -16.02 -5.25 21.63
CA VAL A 183 -14.75 -4.73 21.10
C VAL A 183 -14.54 -3.24 21.36
N GLY A 184 -15.28 -2.65 22.30
CA GLY A 184 -15.15 -1.23 22.66
C GLY A 184 -13.75 -0.79 23.08
N HIS A 185 -12.95 -1.69 23.65
CA HIS A 185 -11.55 -1.44 24.04
C HIS A 185 -10.63 -1.06 22.87
N VAL A 186 -11.04 -1.39 21.64
CA VAL A 186 -10.26 -1.14 20.42
C VAL A 186 -10.20 0.36 20.07
N LEU A 187 -11.17 1.15 20.54
CA LEU A 187 -11.15 2.60 20.34
C LEU A 187 -9.91 3.28 20.94
N GLU A 188 -9.38 2.75 22.04
CA GLU A 188 -8.15 3.26 22.66
C GLU A 188 -6.89 2.86 21.88
N GLN A 189 -6.88 1.64 21.32
CA GLN A 189 -5.77 1.13 20.53
C GLN A 189 -5.60 1.88 19.20
N PHE A 190 -6.71 2.31 18.60
CA PHE A 190 -6.74 3.03 17.33
C PHE A 190 -6.99 4.53 17.51
N LYS A 191 -6.67 5.09 18.69
CA LYS A 191 -6.72 6.53 18.90
C LYS A 191 -5.73 7.20 17.93
N PRO A 192 -6.19 8.03 16.98
CA PRO A 192 -5.29 8.71 16.07
C PRO A 192 -4.38 9.62 16.89
N ILE A 193 -3.09 9.56 16.59
CA ILE A 193 -2.12 10.47 17.18
C ILE A 193 -2.55 11.87 16.73
N GLN A 194 -2.98 12.71 17.67
CA GLN A 194 -3.24 14.11 17.41
C GLN A 194 -1.88 14.79 17.23
N LEU A 195 -1.42 14.79 16.00
CA LEU A 195 -0.20 15.45 15.61
C LEU A 195 -0.55 16.84 15.12
N ASN A 196 -0.07 17.86 15.82
CA ASN A 196 -0.09 19.22 15.31
C ASN A 196 0.70 19.25 13.98
N PRO A 197 0.14 19.77 12.88
CA PRO A 197 0.86 19.86 11.60
C PRO A 197 2.20 20.59 11.71
N GLU A 198 2.33 21.55 12.62
CA GLU A 198 3.58 22.27 12.89
C GLU A 198 4.61 21.36 13.57
N ASP A 199 4.23 20.64 14.63
CA ASP A 199 5.11 19.68 15.33
C ASP A 199 5.55 18.53 14.39
N LEU A 200 4.67 18.11 13.49
CA LEU A 200 5.01 17.13 12.44
C LEU A 200 6.04 17.68 11.48
N ARG A 201 5.82 18.91 10.99
CA ARG A 201 6.75 19.57 10.09
C ARG A 201 8.11 19.67 10.76
N GLU A 202 8.19 20.17 12.00
CA GLU A 202 9.46 20.26 12.73
C GLU A 202 10.13 18.90 12.93
N THR A 203 9.35 17.87 13.28
CA THR A 203 9.87 16.50 13.44
C THR A 203 10.43 15.95 12.13
N PHE A 204 9.73 16.15 11.01
CA PHE A 204 10.20 15.74 9.69
C PHE A 204 11.43 16.53 9.23
N HIS A 205 11.44 17.85 9.43
CA HIS A 205 12.58 18.69 9.11
C HIS A 205 13.81 18.28 9.92
N LYS A 206 13.65 18.04 11.22
CA LYS A 206 14.73 17.55 12.07
C LYS A 206 15.23 16.17 11.62
N ALA A 207 14.32 15.21 11.43
CA ALA A 207 14.68 13.87 10.96
C ALA A 207 15.39 13.89 9.61
N PHE A 208 15.00 14.82 8.73
CA PHE A 208 15.66 15.04 7.45
C PHE A 208 17.12 15.50 7.63
N TRP A 209 17.37 16.53 8.44
CA TRP A 209 18.72 17.04 8.68
C TRP A 209 19.59 16.06 9.47
N ASP A 210 19.02 15.33 10.44
CA ASP A 210 19.70 14.26 11.18
C ASP A 210 20.14 13.13 10.22
N SER A 211 19.24 12.70 9.34
CA SER A 211 19.55 11.69 8.30
C SER A 211 20.62 12.18 7.33
N PHE A 212 20.55 13.44 6.90
CA PHE A 212 21.56 14.03 6.02
C PHE A 212 22.93 14.08 6.70
N GLN A 213 22.99 14.48 7.97
CA GLN A 213 24.23 14.47 8.73
C GLN A 213 24.84 13.06 8.82
N ASP A 214 24.02 12.04 9.07
CA ASP A 214 24.47 10.65 9.14
C ASP A 214 24.94 10.10 7.79
N GLN A 215 24.34 10.53 6.68
CA GLN A 215 24.84 10.19 5.34
C GLN A 215 26.26 10.75 5.12
N ILE A 216 26.52 11.99 5.52
CA ILE A 216 27.84 12.61 5.37
C ILE A 216 28.88 11.89 6.24
N LYS A 217 28.55 11.50 7.49
CA LYS A 217 29.43 10.67 8.33
C LYS A 217 29.84 9.38 7.65
N ASN A 218 28.91 8.77 6.92
CA ASN A 218 29.12 7.55 6.14
C ASN A 218 29.78 7.79 4.78
N LYS A 219 30.30 8.99 4.52
CA LYS A 219 30.92 9.43 3.25
C LYS A 219 29.97 9.31 2.05
N ASN A 220 28.66 9.35 2.30
CA ASN A 220 27.66 9.45 1.26
C ASN A 220 27.28 10.93 1.06
N PHE A 221 27.73 11.49 -0.06
CA PHE A 221 27.48 12.88 -0.43
C PHE A 221 26.44 13.01 -1.56
N GLU A 222 25.74 11.95 -1.94
CA GLU A 222 24.70 12.01 -2.98
C GLU A 222 23.65 13.07 -2.65
N ARG A 223 23.27 13.16 -1.37
CA ARG A 223 22.29 14.14 -0.91
C ARG A 223 22.75 15.59 -1.03
N VAL A 224 24.06 15.86 -1.02
CA VAL A 224 24.58 17.21 -1.31
C VAL A 224 24.24 17.61 -2.75
N ILE A 225 24.35 16.66 -3.69
CA ILE A 225 24.02 16.90 -5.10
C ILE A 225 22.52 17.19 -5.26
N ASP A 226 21.67 16.39 -4.63
CA ASP A 226 20.22 16.62 -4.67
C ASP A 226 19.86 18.03 -4.16
N LEU A 227 20.47 18.46 -3.06
CA LEU A 227 20.23 19.78 -2.48
C LEU A 227 20.77 20.91 -3.36
N LEU A 228 21.87 20.69 -4.08
CA LEU A 228 22.36 21.64 -5.09
C LEU A 228 21.36 21.78 -6.24
N ASP A 229 20.82 20.68 -6.76
CA ASP A 229 19.84 20.70 -7.85
C ASP A 229 18.52 21.35 -7.42
N GLU A 230 18.07 21.10 -6.20
CA GLU A 230 16.90 21.75 -5.62
C GLU A 230 17.13 23.27 -5.47
N PHE A 231 18.30 23.68 -4.95
CA PHE A 231 18.69 25.07 -4.88
C PHE A 231 18.74 25.75 -6.26
N LYS A 232 19.35 25.10 -7.27
CA LYS A 232 19.37 25.61 -8.65
C LYS A 232 17.96 25.84 -9.18
N THR A 233 17.05 24.92 -8.94
CA THR A 233 15.64 25.04 -9.33
C THR A 233 14.97 26.25 -8.68
N MET A 234 15.23 26.49 -7.38
CA MET A 234 14.72 27.68 -6.69
C MET A 234 15.30 28.97 -7.28
N ILE A 235 16.61 29.04 -7.56
CA ILE A 235 17.23 30.22 -8.16
C ILE A 235 16.72 30.46 -9.59
N TYR A 236 16.54 29.42 -10.40
CA TYR A 236 15.96 29.55 -11.73
C TYR A 236 14.55 30.16 -11.69
N SER A 237 13.77 29.88 -10.64
CA SER A 237 12.47 30.52 -10.44
C SER A 237 12.55 32.04 -10.21
N CYS A 238 13.69 32.54 -9.70
CA CYS A 238 13.97 33.97 -9.55
C CYS A 238 14.42 34.62 -10.88
N TYR A 239 14.88 33.82 -11.85
CA TYR A 239 15.40 34.26 -13.15
C TYR A 239 14.63 33.69 -14.35
N PRO A 240 13.29 33.70 -14.36
CA PRO A 240 12.47 32.86 -15.25
C PRO A 240 12.76 33.05 -16.76
N SER A 241 13.22 34.24 -17.17
CA SER A 241 13.49 34.57 -18.58
C SER A 241 14.97 34.79 -18.89
N ARG A 242 15.89 34.60 -17.93
CA ARG A 242 17.33 34.89 -18.07
C ARG A 242 18.14 33.62 -18.32
N VAL A 243 18.04 33.10 -19.55
CA VAL A 243 18.78 31.91 -19.99
C VAL A 243 20.30 32.09 -19.87
N ASP A 244 20.79 33.33 -20.02
CA ASP A 244 22.19 33.68 -19.77
C ASP A 244 22.61 33.37 -18.33
N LYS A 245 21.76 33.70 -17.35
CA LYS A 245 22.00 33.41 -15.93
C LYS A 245 21.91 31.92 -15.63
N HIS A 246 20.96 31.20 -16.22
CA HIS A 246 20.88 29.75 -16.04
C HIS A 246 22.16 29.06 -16.55
N ASN A 247 22.65 29.46 -17.72
CA ASN A 247 23.89 28.92 -18.28
C ASN A 247 25.13 29.30 -17.45
N GLU A 248 25.14 30.49 -16.84
CA GLU A 248 26.22 30.91 -15.94
C GLU A 248 26.24 30.04 -14.66
N ILE A 249 25.06 29.80 -14.08
CA ILE A 249 24.89 28.97 -12.88
C ILE A 249 25.31 27.53 -13.17
N GLU A 250 24.85 26.95 -14.28
CA GLU A 250 25.18 25.56 -14.63
C GLU A 250 26.68 25.35 -14.84
N LYS A 251 27.42 26.38 -15.28
CA LYS A 251 28.89 26.32 -15.40
C LYS A 251 29.62 26.27 -14.07
N HIS A 252 29.08 26.93 -13.04
CA HIS A 252 29.71 27.02 -11.72
C HIS A 252 29.19 25.97 -10.73
N LEU A 253 27.95 25.53 -10.91
CA LEU A 253 27.25 24.52 -10.12
C LEU A 253 26.84 23.32 -11.01
N ASP A 254 27.81 22.79 -11.75
CA ASP A 254 27.62 21.57 -12.53
C ASP A 254 27.54 20.37 -11.59
N SER A 255 26.31 19.93 -11.32
CA SER A 255 26.00 18.86 -10.38
C SER A 255 26.61 17.52 -10.82
N GLU A 256 26.73 17.27 -12.12
CA GLU A 256 27.33 16.03 -12.64
C GLU A 256 28.84 16.05 -12.48
N LEU A 257 29.49 17.20 -12.73
CA LEU A 257 30.92 17.37 -12.45
C LEU A 257 31.22 17.22 -10.96
N ILE A 258 30.46 17.88 -10.08
CA ILE A 258 30.65 17.79 -8.63
C ILE A 258 30.44 16.34 -8.15
N LYS A 259 29.41 15.66 -8.67
CA LYS A 259 29.17 14.24 -8.39
C LYS A 259 30.34 13.35 -8.80
N GLN A 260 30.93 13.59 -9.97
CA GLN A 260 32.13 12.88 -10.42
C GLN A 260 33.36 13.19 -9.56
N MET A 261 33.54 14.44 -9.14
CA MET A 261 34.63 14.84 -8.24
C MET A 261 34.51 14.14 -6.89
N ILE A 262 33.31 14.07 -6.32
CA ILE A 262 33.03 13.33 -5.08
C ILE A 262 33.34 11.85 -5.25
N LYS A 263 32.81 11.21 -6.31
CA LYS A 263 32.99 9.77 -6.57
C LYS A 263 34.46 9.37 -6.68
N ASN A 264 35.28 10.26 -7.22
CA ASN A 264 36.71 10.03 -7.43
C ASN A 264 37.59 10.61 -6.29
N ASN A 265 36.99 11.07 -5.18
CA ASN A 265 37.70 11.75 -4.07
C ASN A 265 38.60 12.92 -4.54
N ALA A 266 38.16 13.62 -5.59
CA ALA A 266 38.89 14.73 -6.21
C ALA A 266 38.42 16.11 -5.71
N ILE A 267 37.44 16.16 -4.80
CA ILE A 267 36.94 17.41 -4.23
C ILE A 267 37.79 17.84 -3.04
N ASP A 268 38.30 19.07 -3.06
CA ASP A 268 39.04 19.64 -1.94
C ASP A 268 38.24 20.71 -1.18
N ILE A 269 38.81 21.20 -0.07
CA ILE A 269 38.20 22.25 0.75
C ILE A 269 38.00 23.57 -0.02
N ASN A 270 38.86 23.88 -0.98
CA ASN A 270 38.77 25.10 -1.77
C ASN A 270 37.64 25.01 -2.80
N ASP A 271 37.38 23.83 -3.36
CA ASP A 271 36.27 23.59 -4.27
C ASP A 271 34.92 23.80 -3.56
N ILE A 272 34.76 23.21 -2.37
CA ILE A 272 33.55 23.42 -1.54
C ILE A 272 33.43 24.88 -1.14
N ARG A 273 34.53 25.52 -0.73
CA ARG A 273 34.54 26.94 -0.41
C ARG A 273 34.05 27.78 -1.59
N LYS A 274 34.61 27.61 -2.78
CA LYS A 274 34.20 28.35 -3.99
C LYS A 274 32.73 28.15 -4.30
N MET A 275 32.25 26.91 -4.23
CA MET A 275 30.85 26.57 -4.44
C MET A 275 29.94 27.26 -3.42
N SER A 276 30.25 27.17 -2.13
CA SER A 276 29.47 27.82 -1.07
C SER A 276 29.41 29.34 -1.24
N PHE A 277 30.53 29.98 -1.57
CA PHE A 277 30.54 31.43 -1.81
C PHE A 277 29.82 31.83 -3.09
N TYR A 278 29.83 31.00 -4.13
CA TYR A 278 29.02 31.22 -5.32
C TYR A 278 27.52 31.18 -4.99
N ILE A 279 27.08 30.17 -4.23
CA ILE A 279 25.69 30.06 -3.74
C ILE A 279 25.30 31.28 -2.91
N LEU A 280 26.16 31.72 -1.98
CA LEU A 280 25.90 32.92 -1.16
C LEU A 280 25.72 34.17 -2.02
N ASN A 281 26.54 34.34 -3.06
CA ASN A 281 26.44 35.49 -3.95
C ASN A 281 25.17 35.43 -4.80
N LEU A 282 24.74 34.24 -5.26
CA LEU A 282 23.46 34.10 -5.96
C LEU A 282 22.28 34.51 -5.06
N ILE A 283 22.30 34.12 -3.78
CA ILE A 283 21.26 34.52 -2.82
C ILE A 283 21.23 36.04 -2.66
N LYS A 284 22.42 36.67 -2.54
CA LYS A 284 22.52 38.13 -2.48
C LYS A 284 21.94 38.82 -3.72
N ASP A 285 22.18 38.25 -4.89
CA ASP A 285 21.74 38.84 -6.15
C ASP A 285 20.20 38.81 -6.32
N VAL A 286 19.49 37.91 -5.63
CA VAL A 286 18.02 37.77 -5.73
C VAL A 286 17.25 38.28 -4.52
N GLN A 287 17.92 38.53 -3.38
CA GLN A 287 17.27 39.04 -2.17
C GLN A 287 16.96 40.54 -2.27
N LYS A 288 16.12 41.03 -1.35
CA LYS A 288 15.86 42.47 -1.21
C LYS A 288 17.03 43.16 -0.48
N PRO A 289 17.35 44.43 -0.80
CA PRO A 289 18.45 45.16 -0.16
C PRO A 289 18.34 45.29 1.36
N ALA A 290 17.13 45.17 1.93
CA ALA A 290 16.92 45.22 3.38
C ALA A 290 17.58 44.05 4.13
N ASP A 291 17.91 42.95 3.43
CA ASP A 291 18.48 41.74 4.02
C ASP A 291 20.01 41.66 3.85
N ASP A 292 20.64 42.69 3.26
CA ASP A 292 22.08 42.70 2.95
C ASP A 292 22.98 42.66 4.19
N GLU A 293 22.54 43.25 5.31
CA GLU A 293 23.26 43.22 6.58
C GLU A 293 23.32 41.79 7.14
N GLU A 294 22.17 41.14 7.25
CA GLU A 294 22.06 39.77 7.76
C GLU A 294 22.78 38.77 6.83
N TRP A 295 22.75 39.01 5.52
CA TRP A 295 23.56 38.26 4.56
C TRP A 295 25.06 38.44 4.81
N GLY A 296 25.51 39.68 5.09
CA GLY A 296 26.91 39.99 5.36
C GLY A 296 27.43 39.28 6.62
N GLU A 297 26.62 39.23 7.67
CA GLU A 297 26.93 38.46 8.88
C GLU A 297 27.08 36.97 8.58
N TRP A 298 26.14 36.40 7.81
CA TRP A 298 26.21 35.00 7.41
C TRP A 298 27.41 34.69 6.53
N TYR A 299 27.72 35.55 5.56
CA TYR A 299 28.87 35.42 4.69
C TYR A 299 30.17 35.36 5.50
N ASN A 300 30.32 36.28 6.47
CA ASN A 300 31.49 36.34 7.35
C ASN A 300 31.57 35.12 8.26
N GLN A 301 30.43 34.62 8.76
CA GLN A 301 30.38 33.39 9.54
C GLN A 301 30.89 32.19 8.72
N VAL A 302 30.40 32.01 7.50
CA VAL A 302 30.84 30.92 6.61
C VAL A 302 32.33 31.06 6.31
N GLU A 303 32.82 32.29 6.06
CA GLU A 303 34.25 32.53 5.87
C GLU A 303 35.08 32.13 7.09
N LEU A 304 34.60 32.44 8.29
CA LEU A 304 35.26 32.05 9.54
C LEU A 304 35.27 30.52 9.71
N GLU A 305 34.16 29.84 9.40
CA GLU A 305 34.08 28.38 9.44
C GLU A 305 35.12 27.71 8.53
N PHE A 306 35.31 28.22 7.30
CA PHE A 306 36.38 27.73 6.41
C PHE A 306 37.79 28.07 6.92
N LYS A 307 37.99 29.23 7.55
CA LYS A 307 39.29 29.60 8.15
C LYS A 307 39.63 28.74 9.38
N MET A 308 38.61 28.29 10.11
CA MET A 308 38.73 27.46 11.30
C MET A 308 38.59 25.97 11.01
N ALA A 309 38.45 25.57 9.74
CA ALA A 309 38.28 24.19 9.36
C ALA A 309 39.46 23.34 9.88
N SER A 310 39.15 22.24 10.56
CA SER A 310 40.15 21.30 11.06
C SER A 310 40.77 20.48 9.93
N GLU A 311 41.92 19.85 10.19
CA GLU A 311 42.51 18.86 9.28
C GLU A 311 41.55 17.68 9.01
N ASP A 312 40.67 17.36 9.97
CA ASP A 312 39.56 16.43 9.76
C ASP A 312 38.44 17.09 8.95
N LEU A 313 38.56 16.96 7.62
CA LEU A 313 37.58 17.43 6.66
C LEU A 313 36.23 16.73 6.81
N LEU A 314 36.19 15.45 7.19
CA LEU A 314 34.92 14.72 7.31
C LEU A 314 34.08 15.23 8.49
N ALA A 315 34.73 15.50 9.62
CA ALA A 315 34.09 16.13 10.77
C ALA A 315 33.58 17.54 10.42
N PHE A 316 34.38 18.30 9.69
CA PHE A 316 33.97 19.62 9.18
C PHE A 316 32.74 19.51 8.28
N TRP A 317 32.76 18.65 7.24
CA TRP A 317 31.65 18.46 6.30
C TRP A 317 30.35 18.00 6.97
N THR A 318 30.47 17.10 7.95
CA THR A 318 29.33 16.57 8.71
C THR A 318 28.57 17.68 9.43
N LYS A 319 29.27 18.72 9.89
CA LYS A 319 28.65 19.87 10.56
C LYS A 319 28.25 20.96 9.56
N PHE A 320 29.12 21.24 8.60
CA PHE A 320 28.98 22.35 7.67
C PHE A 320 27.79 22.18 6.72
N PHE A 321 27.68 21.04 6.01
CA PHE A 321 26.67 20.89 4.97
C PHE A 321 25.22 20.99 5.48
N PRO A 322 24.81 20.31 6.56
CA PRO A 322 23.44 20.42 7.06
C PRO A 322 23.09 21.85 7.45
N GLU A 323 23.96 22.54 8.18
CA GLU A 323 23.74 23.93 8.60
C GLU A 323 23.71 24.90 7.42
N PHE A 324 24.66 24.75 6.49
CA PHE A 324 24.76 25.59 5.31
C PHE A 324 23.50 25.46 4.43
N PHE A 325 23.13 24.23 4.05
CA PHE A 325 21.96 24.03 3.19
C PHE A 325 20.66 24.40 3.89
N ARG A 326 20.52 24.12 5.18
CA ARG A 326 19.36 24.56 5.95
C ARG A 326 19.14 26.07 5.82
N LYS A 327 20.18 26.86 6.05
CA LYS A 327 20.11 28.32 5.94
C LYS A 327 19.90 28.79 4.50
N VAL A 328 20.49 28.12 3.51
CA VAL A 328 20.22 28.36 2.08
C VAL A 328 18.72 28.23 1.78
N PHE A 329 18.10 27.11 2.17
CA PHE A 329 16.69 26.86 1.87
C PHE A 329 15.73 27.76 2.66
N GLU A 330 16.06 28.07 3.92
CA GLU A 330 15.32 29.06 4.72
C GLU A 330 15.29 30.42 4.02
N ARG A 331 16.46 30.91 3.55
CA ARG A 331 16.56 32.18 2.81
C ARG A 331 15.81 32.15 1.50
N MET A 332 15.99 31.10 0.70
CA MET A 332 15.30 30.97 -0.58
C MET A 332 13.77 30.94 -0.42
N THR A 333 13.26 30.34 0.67
CA THR A 333 11.84 30.35 1.01
C THR A 333 11.34 31.76 1.29
N VAL A 334 12.09 32.56 2.07
CA VAL A 334 11.76 33.97 2.33
C VAL A 334 11.76 34.78 1.03
N ILE A 335 12.79 34.63 0.20
CA ILE A 335 12.90 35.35 -1.09
C ILE A 335 11.73 35.00 -2.01
N GLN A 336 11.37 33.71 -2.12
CA GLN A 336 10.22 33.30 -2.93
C GLN A 336 8.91 33.87 -2.40
N ASN A 337 8.71 33.89 -1.08
CA ASN A 337 7.53 34.50 -0.47
C ASN A 337 7.47 36.01 -0.74
N ASP A 338 8.59 36.72 -0.63
CA ASP A 338 8.68 38.15 -0.94
C ASP A 338 8.35 38.42 -2.42
N ILE A 339 8.85 37.59 -3.34
CA ILE A 339 8.53 37.68 -4.78
C ILE A 339 7.04 37.46 -5.02
N GLU A 340 6.45 36.44 -4.40
CA GLU A 340 5.02 36.13 -4.55
C GLU A 340 4.13 37.20 -3.90
N GLU A 341 4.55 37.82 -2.81
CA GLU A 341 3.87 38.97 -2.22
C GLU A 341 3.96 40.18 -3.13
N PHE A 342 5.15 40.50 -3.66
CA PHE A 342 5.35 41.61 -4.58
C PHE A 342 4.48 41.47 -5.84
N LYS A 343 4.38 40.27 -6.41
CA LYS A 343 3.53 39.99 -7.58
C LYS A 343 2.04 40.30 -7.36
N LYS A 344 1.57 40.33 -6.10
CA LYS A 344 0.18 40.67 -5.74
C LYS A 344 -0.05 42.19 -5.65
N THR A 345 0.99 43.00 -5.70
CA THR A 345 0.89 44.45 -5.52
C THR A 345 0.44 45.17 -6.80
N ALA A 346 -0.22 46.32 -6.65
CA ALA A 346 -0.58 47.17 -7.78
C ALA A 346 0.65 47.72 -8.53
N ALA A 347 1.78 47.87 -7.83
CA ALA A 347 3.05 48.30 -8.42
C ALA A 347 3.56 47.30 -9.46
N TYR A 348 3.45 46.00 -9.18
CA TYR A 348 3.85 44.96 -10.12
C TYR A 348 3.00 45.00 -11.41
N GLU A 349 1.67 45.11 -11.28
CA GLU A 349 0.80 45.20 -12.46
C GLU A 349 1.06 46.47 -13.28
N HIS A 350 1.38 47.59 -12.64
CA HIS A 350 1.78 48.81 -13.35
C HIS A 350 3.09 48.61 -14.14
N ILE A 351 4.13 48.04 -13.51
CA ILE A 351 5.41 47.75 -14.17
C ILE A 351 5.20 46.79 -15.34
N LYS A 352 4.49 45.70 -15.12
CA LYS A 352 4.18 44.68 -16.13
C LYS A 352 3.44 45.26 -17.35
N ASN A 353 2.52 46.20 -17.14
CA ASN A 353 1.79 46.85 -18.22
C ASN A 353 2.63 47.91 -18.94
N SER A 354 3.60 48.56 -18.27
CA SER A 354 4.53 49.51 -18.89
C SER A 354 5.62 48.86 -19.75
N LEU A 355 5.84 47.55 -19.60
CA LEU A 355 6.84 46.76 -20.35
C LEU A 355 6.24 46.02 -21.55
N LYS A 356 4.92 46.09 -21.75
CA LYS A 356 4.22 45.64 -22.96
C LYS A 356 4.05 46.82 -23.90
#